data_AF-A0AAV9QUS3-F1
#
_entry.id   AF-A0AAV9QUS3-F1
#
_cell.length_a   1.000
_cell.length_b   1.000
_cell.length_c   1.000
_cell.angle_alpha   90.00
_cell.angle_beta   90.00
_cell.angle_gamma   90.00
#
_symmetry.space_group_name_H-M   'P 1'
#
loop_
_entity.id
_entity.type
_entity.pdbx_description
1 polymer ?
#
loop_
_entity_poly.entity_id
_entity_poly.type
_entity_poly.pdbx_seq_one_letter_code
_entity_poly.pdbx_strand_id
1 'polypeptide(L)'
;MHTAALLRQTSRCKLQQWRVWRERLRSGGGFDRSIRGWGLEDVHLYRKYLHSKLMVVRAPSRGLFHLWHEKSCADELPPDKYKMCMQTKAMSEASHGQLGELLFKEEIELHLNSQKQIKEI
;
A
#
# COMPACT_ATOMS: atom_id res chain seq x y z
N MET A 1 8.60 32.91 -12.94
CA MET A 1 7.30 32.20 -12.96
C MET A 1 7.57 30.72 -13.21
N HIS A 2 7.72 29.91 -12.15
CA HIS A 2 7.75 28.45 -12.30
C HIS A 2 6.39 27.93 -11.85
N THR A 3 5.49 27.81 -12.82
CA THR A 3 4.20 27.14 -12.66
C THR A 3 4.47 25.65 -12.46
N ALA A 4 4.52 25.19 -11.22
CA ALA A 4 4.35 23.77 -10.91
C ALA A 4 2.84 23.53 -10.71
N ALA A 5 2.20 22.92 -11.71
CA ALA A 5 0.80 22.53 -11.62
C ALA A 5 0.66 21.00 -11.73
N LEU A 6 0.04 20.44 -10.68
CA LEU A 6 -0.97 19.35 -10.65
C LEU A 6 -0.50 17.94 -11.14
N LEU A 7 -0.93 16.79 -10.61
CA LEU A 7 -2.11 16.39 -9.85
C LEU A 7 -1.85 15.05 -9.10
N ARG A 8 -2.79 14.73 -8.21
CA ARG A 8 -2.86 13.66 -7.19
C ARG A 8 -2.33 12.27 -7.59
N GLN A 9 -1.54 11.68 -6.69
CA GLN A 9 -1.36 10.23 -6.59
C GLN A 9 -2.65 9.59 -6.05
N THR A 10 -3.51 9.09 -6.93
CA THR A 10 -4.58 8.15 -6.57
C THR A 10 -4.12 6.74 -6.91
N SER A 11 -3.19 6.19 -6.15
CA SER A 11 -2.95 4.75 -6.19
C SER A 11 -2.66 4.28 -4.78
N ARG A 12 -3.70 3.72 -4.16
CA ARG A 12 -3.76 3.15 -2.81
C ARG A 12 -2.94 1.85 -2.67
N CYS A 13 -1.98 1.61 -3.57
CA CYS A 13 -1.04 0.51 -3.52
C CYS A 13 0.28 1.02 -2.94
N LYS A 14 0.76 0.39 -1.86
CA LYS A 14 2.02 0.75 -1.17
C LYS A 14 3.27 0.36 -1.98
N LEU A 15 3.25 0.42 -3.31
CA LEU A 15 4.47 0.33 -4.10
C LEU A 15 5.10 1.71 -4.20
N GLN A 16 6.04 1.98 -3.30
CA GLN A 16 7.00 3.07 -3.49
C GLN A 16 8.27 2.46 -4.05
N GLN A 17 8.57 2.72 -5.32
CA GLN A 17 9.86 2.36 -5.88
C GLN A 17 10.87 3.44 -5.53
N TRP A 18 11.91 3.07 -4.78
CA TRP A 18 13.00 3.95 -4.42
C TRP A 18 14.11 3.86 -5.48
N ARG A 19 14.59 5.01 -5.97
CA ARG A 19 15.83 5.12 -6.72
C ARG A 19 16.81 5.96 -5.92
N VAL A 20 17.94 5.35 -5.58
CA VAL A 20 19.02 5.98 -4.82
C VAL A 20 20.35 5.59 -5.44
N TRP A 21 21.27 6.56 -5.52
CA TRP A 21 22.63 6.32 -5.97
C TRP A 21 23.37 5.41 -4.99
N ARG A 22 24.08 4.39 -5.49
CA ARG A 22 24.83 3.41 -4.68
C ARG A 22 25.72 4.07 -3.63
N GLU A 23 26.44 5.12 -4.01
CA GLU A 23 27.33 5.85 -3.10
C GLU A 23 26.56 6.55 -1.98
N ARG A 24 25.44 7.20 -2.31
CA ARG A 24 24.56 7.84 -1.32
C ARG A 24 23.88 6.83 -0.38
N LEU A 25 23.65 5.60 -0.85
CA LEU A 25 23.17 4.51 0.00
C LEU A 25 24.22 4.12 1.05
N ARG A 26 25.47 3.95 0.62
CA ARG A 26 26.60 3.64 1.52
C ARG A 26 26.87 4.77 2.51
N SER A 27 26.95 6.01 2.02
CA SER A 27 27.27 7.17 2.87
C SER A 27 26.15 7.48 3.87
N GLY A 28 24.89 7.17 3.54
CA GLY A 28 23.74 7.34 4.42
C GLY A 28 23.54 6.23 5.46
N GLY A 29 24.50 5.31 5.60
CA GLY A 29 24.43 4.19 6.54
C GLY A 29 23.46 3.06 6.13
N GLY A 30 22.97 3.08 4.89
CA GLY A 30 22.16 2.02 4.29
C GLY A 30 20.91 1.60 5.07
N PHE A 31 20.43 0.40 4.76
CA PHE A 31 19.33 -0.24 5.48
C PHE A 31 19.75 -0.75 6.85
N ASP A 32 18.83 -0.68 7.81
CA ASP A 32 19.00 -1.30 9.11
C ASP A 32 18.85 -2.83 9.00
N ARG A 33 19.97 -3.54 9.16
CA ARG A 33 20.04 -5.01 9.04
C ARG A 33 19.51 -5.74 10.26
N SER A 34 19.18 -5.03 11.34
CA SER A 34 18.54 -5.63 12.53
C SER A 34 17.05 -5.90 12.31
N ILE A 35 16.43 -5.24 11.33
CA ILE A 35 15.02 -5.46 10.99
C ILE A 35 14.88 -6.86 10.39
N ARG A 36 14.12 -7.70 11.08
CA ARG A 36 13.70 -9.03 10.62
C ARG A 36 12.18 -9.06 10.49
N GLY A 37 11.67 -9.77 9.49
CA GLY A 37 10.23 -9.86 9.22
C GLY A 37 9.68 -8.71 8.38
N TRP A 38 8.44 -8.28 8.65
CA TRP A 38 7.66 -7.43 7.74
C TRP A 38 7.70 -5.92 8.06
N GLY A 39 8.18 -5.11 7.11
CA GLY A 39 8.02 -3.65 7.08
C GLY A 39 8.93 -2.83 8.02
N LEU A 40 8.85 -1.50 7.85
CA LEU A 40 9.66 -0.43 8.45
C LEU A 40 11.03 -0.19 7.82
N GLU A 41 11.55 -1.09 7.00
CA GLU A 41 12.85 -0.94 6.34
C GLU A 41 12.89 0.32 5.45
N ASP A 42 11.86 0.46 4.60
CA ASP A 42 11.62 1.59 3.70
C ASP A 42 11.37 2.90 4.47
N VAL A 43 10.55 2.85 5.53
CA VAL A 43 10.25 4.00 6.39
C VAL A 43 11.50 4.49 7.12
N HIS A 44 12.31 3.58 7.65
CA HIS A 44 13.55 3.92 8.35
C HIS A 44 14.57 4.52 7.40
N LEU A 45 14.74 3.94 6.20
CA LEU A 45 15.61 4.52 5.17
C LEU A 45 15.14 5.92 4.77
N TYR A 46 13.85 6.11 4.53
CA TYR A 46 13.27 7.41 4.20
C TYR A 46 13.53 8.46 5.28
N ARG A 47 13.33 8.12 6.55
CA ARG A 47 13.60 9.01 7.69
C ARG A 47 15.07 9.39 7.79
N LYS A 48 16.00 8.45 7.56
CA LYS A 48 17.45 8.74 7.49
C LYS A 48 17.73 9.80 6.42
N TYR A 49 17.11 9.69 5.25
CA TYR A 49 17.34 10.65 4.16
C TYR A 49 16.74 12.02 4.44
N LEU A 50 15.56 12.09 5.06
CA LEU A 50 14.97 13.37 5.47
C LEU A 50 15.87 14.15 6.44
N HIS A 51 16.65 13.46 7.26
CA HIS A 51 17.54 14.07 8.25
C HIS A 51 18.97 14.30 7.71
N SER A 52 19.20 13.96 6.43
CA SER A 52 20.50 14.13 5.77
C SER A 52 20.53 15.41 4.92
N LYS A 53 21.70 15.73 4.35
CA LYS A 53 21.83 16.83 3.36
C LYS A 53 21.30 16.47 1.96
N LEU A 54 20.66 15.32 1.80
CA LEU A 54 20.19 14.82 0.51
C LEU A 54 18.74 15.29 0.26
N MET A 55 18.50 15.80 -0.95
CA MET A 55 17.17 16.18 -1.38
C MET A 55 16.35 14.94 -1.74
N VAL A 56 15.13 14.87 -1.22
CA VAL A 56 14.16 13.80 -1.51
C VAL A 56 13.12 14.35 -2.48
N VAL A 57 13.02 13.74 -3.67
CA VAL A 57 12.07 14.13 -4.71
C VAL A 57 11.07 13.00 -4.93
N ARG A 58 9.78 13.35 -5.03
CA ARG A 58 8.70 12.42 -5.39
C ARG A 58 8.22 12.73 -6.80
N ALA A 59 8.18 11.73 -7.68
CA ALA A 59 7.69 11.89 -9.05
C ALA A 59 6.84 10.67 -9.45
N PRO A 60 5.69 10.87 -10.13
CA PRO A 60 4.93 9.77 -10.69
C PRO A 60 5.71 9.10 -11.83
N SER A 61 5.61 7.77 -11.93
CA SER A 61 6.22 6.99 -13.01
C SER A 61 5.13 6.25 -13.76
N ARG A 62 4.93 6.58 -15.05
CA ARG A 62 3.87 5.98 -15.88
C ARG A 62 4.05 4.46 -16.09
N GLY A 63 5.29 3.98 -16.06
CA GLY A 63 5.60 2.56 -16.21
C GLY A 63 5.58 1.77 -14.90
N LEU A 64 5.27 2.42 -13.77
CA LEU A 64 5.23 1.75 -12.47
C LEU A 64 3.81 1.25 -12.19
N PHE A 65 3.56 -0.03 -12.46
CA PHE A 65 2.33 -0.72 -12.08
C PHE A 65 2.66 -1.88 -11.14
N HIS A 66 1.76 -2.17 -10.21
CA HIS A 66 1.82 -3.39 -9.40
C HIS A 66 1.06 -4.47 -10.13
N LEU A 67 1.75 -5.47 -10.68
CA LEU A 67 1.07 -6.69 -11.09
C LEU A 67 0.64 -7.41 -9.81
N TRP A 68 -0.66 -7.67 -9.65
CA TRP A 68 -1.17 -8.36 -8.47
C TRP A 68 -0.52 -9.75 -8.37
N HIS A 69 -0.19 -10.12 -7.14
CA HIS A 69 0.30 -11.43 -6.77
C HIS A 69 -0.21 -11.74 -5.37
N GLU A 70 -0.40 -13.01 -5.07
CA GLU A 70 -0.79 -13.42 -3.73
C GLU A 70 0.24 -12.95 -2.71
N LYS A 71 -0.26 -12.51 -1.56
CA LYS A 71 0.56 -12.10 -0.43
C LYS A 71 0.35 -13.06 0.73
N SER A 72 1.42 -13.73 1.14
CA SER A 72 1.45 -14.55 2.36
C SER A 72 2.02 -13.74 3.52
N CYS A 73 1.40 -13.85 4.69
CA CYS A 73 1.87 -13.28 5.96
C CYS A 73 2.30 -14.44 6.84
N ALA A 74 3.59 -14.51 7.18
CA ALA A 74 4.15 -15.62 7.95
C ALA A 74 3.69 -15.59 9.42
N ASP A 75 3.34 -16.75 9.98
CA ASP A 75 2.79 -16.89 11.33
C ASP A 75 3.85 -16.63 12.42
N GLU A 76 5.13 -16.76 12.09
CA GLU A 76 6.25 -16.49 13.00
C GLU A 76 6.50 -14.99 13.21
N LEU A 77 5.77 -14.12 12.51
CA LEU A 77 5.89 -12.67 12.67
C LEU A 77 5.40 -12.22 14.05
N PRO A 78 6.09 -11.26 14.69
CA PRO A 78 5.55 -10.60 15.89
C PRO A 78 4.16 -10.02 15.62
N PRO A 79 3.26 -9.96 16.62
CA PRO A 79 1.87 -9.54 16.42
C PRO A 79 1.70 -8.20 15.68
N ASP A 80 2.54 -7.21 15.99
CA ASP A 80 2.52 -5.91 15.33
C ASP A 80 2.87 -6.00 13.84
N LYS A 81 3.86 -6.84 13.51
CA LYS A 81 4.36 -7.06 12.15
C LYS A 81 3.36 -7.85 11.32
N TYR A 82 2.74 -8.86 11.93
CA TYR A 82 1.67 -9.63 11.32
C TYR A 82 0.47 -8.73 11.00
N LYS A 83 0.03 -7.90 11.96
CA LYS A 83 -1.06 -6.92 11.76
C LYS A 83 -0.74 -5.96 10.60
N MET A 84 0.48 -5.42 10.53
CA MET A 84 0.91 -4.58 9.41
C MET A 84 0.88 -5.32 8.07
N CYS A 85 1.26 -6.60 8.06
CA CYS A 85 1.22 -7.44 6.88
C CYS A 85 -0.22 -7.62 6.38
N MET A 86 -1.13 -8.02 7.28
CA MET A 86 -2.55 -8.26 7.01
C MET A 86 -3.27 -6.99 6.55
N GLN A 87 -3.03 -5.85 7.19
CA GLN A 87 -3.57 -4.56 6.75
C GLN A 87 -3.13 -4.22 5.33
N THR A 88 -1.85 -4.48 5.01
CA THR A 88 -1.34 -4.22 3.66
C THR A 88 -1.92 -5.20 2.64
N LYS A 89 -2.15 -6.48 3.04
CA LYS A 89 -2.82 -7.48 2.21
C LYS A 89 -4.26 -7.05 1.88
N ALA A 90 -5.06 -6.71 2.88
CA ALA A 90 -6.44 -6.27 2.70
C ALA A 90 -6.56 -5.07 1.74
N MET A 91 -5.62 -4.13 1.81
CA MET A 91 -5.60 -2.95 0.93
C MET A 91 -5.23 -3.26 -0.53
N SER A 92 -4.59 -4.41 -0.79
CA SER A 92 -4.20 -4.84 -2.14
C SER A 92 -5.16 -5.85 -2.77
N GLU A 93 -6.08 -6.44 -2.00
CA GLU A 93 -6.95 -7.50 -2.55
C GLU A 93 -8.09 -6.99 -3.42
N ALA A 94 -8.74 -5.90 -3.05
CA ALA A 94 -9.81 -5.34 -3.88
C ALA A 94 -10.03 -3.84 -3.63
N SER A 95 -10.84 -3.22 -4.49
CA SER A 95 -11.31 -1.86 -4.26
C SER A 95 -12.24 -1.78 -3.03
N HIS A 96 -12.43 -0.57 -2.48
CA HIS A 96 -13.34 -0.41 -1.33
C HIS A 96 -14.78 -0.81 -1.66
N GLY A 97 -15.22 -0.58 -2.91
CA GLY A 97 -16.55 -1.01 -3.38
C GLY A 97 -16.69 -2.52 -3.37
N GLN A 98 -15.74 -3.23 -3.98
CA GLN A 98 -15.74 -4.70 -4.02
C GLN A 98 -15.63 -5.33 -2.61
N LEU A 99 -14.79 -4.77 -1.73
CA LEU A 99 -14.74 -5.24 -0.34
C LEU A 99 -16.07 -4.97 0.38
N GLY A 100 -16.72 -3.84 0.12
CA GLY A 100 -18.05 -3.53 0.65
C GLY A 100 -19.12 -4.50 0.17
N GLU A 101 -19.13 -4.83 -1.12
CA GLU A 101 -20.05 -5.82 -1.71
C GLU A 101 -19.87 -7.21 -1.09
N LEU A 102 -18.63 -7.62 -0.80
CA LEU A 102 -18.35 -8.88 -0.11
C LEU A 102 -18.78 -8.84 1.35
N LEU A 103 -18.53 -7.74 2.06
CA LEU A 103 -18.87 -7.57 3.46
C LEU A 103 -20.39 -7.55 3.68
N PHE A 104 -21.12 -6.81 2.83
CA PHE A 104 -22.56 -6.60 2.96
C PHE A 104 -23.39 -7.54 2.07
N LYS A 105 -22.80 -8.68 1.68
CA LYS A 105 -23.41 -9.58 0.69
C LYS A 105 -24.79 -10.07 1.14
N GLU A 106 -24.94 -10.43 2.41
CA GLU A 106 -26.20 -10.92 2.96
C GLU A 106 -27.27 -9.82 2.96
N GLU A 107 -26.96 -8.58 3.37
CA GLU A 107 -27.95 -7.49 3.35
C GLU A 107 -28.36 -7.14 1.92
N ILE A 108 -27.42 -7.16 0.97
CA ILE A 108 -27.68 -6.93 -0.46
C ILE A 108 -28.63 -8.02 -0.99
N GLU A 109 -28.36 -9.29 -0.70
CA GLU A 109 -29.19 -10.41 -1.14
C GLU A 109 -30.60 -10.36 -0.56
N LEU A 110 -30.74 -10.04 0.73
CA LEU A 110 -32.03 -9.85 1.38
C LEU A 110 -32.84 -8.74 0.70
N HIS A 111 -32.22 -7.59 0.44
CA HIS A 111 -32.88 -6.48 -0.25
C HIS A 111 -33.37 -6.87 -1.66
N LEU A 112 -32.51 -7.57 -2.43
CA LEU A 112 -32.85 -8.01 -3.78
C LEU A 112 -34.01 -9.03 -3.79
N ASN A 113 -34.07 -9.91 -2.80
CA ASN A 113 -35.16 -10.89 -2.68
C ASN A 113 -36.50 -10.23 -2.32
N SER A 114 -36.50 -9.27 -1.39
CA SER A 114 -37.72 -8.49 -1.09
C SER A 114 -38.23 -7.72 -2.30
N GLN A 115 -37.33 -7.15 -3.11
CA GLN A 115 -37.70 -6.45 -4.35
C GLN A 115 -38.33 -7.37 -5.41
N LYS A 116 -37.88 -8.63 -5.51
CA LYS A 116 -38.50 -9.61 -6.40
C LYS A 116 -39.93 -9.94 -5.98
N GLN A 117 -40.14 -10.17 -4.68
CA GLN A 117 -41.47 -10.48 -4.14
C GLN A 117 -42.48 -9.34 -4.37
N ILE A 118 -42.05 -8.07 -4.28
CA ILE A 118 -42.91 -6.91 -4.57
C ILE A 118 -43.33 -6.85 -6.04
N LYS A 119 -42.46 -7.28 -6.97
CA LYS A 119 -42.74 -7.25 -8.42
C LYS A 119 -43.64 -8.41 -8.90
N GLU A 120 -43.83 -9.43 -8.08
CA GLU A 120 -44.64 -10.61 -8.38
C GLU A 120 -46.10 -10.46 -7.87
N ILE A 121 -46.41 -9.36 -7.19
CA ILE A 121 -47.76 -8.95 -6.74
C ILE A 121 -48.29 -7.88 -7.69
#